data_AF-A0A2N1M1D9-F1
#
_entry.id   AF-A0A2N1M1D9-F1
#
_cell.length_a   1.000
_cell.length_b   1.000
_cell.length_c   1.000
_cell.angle_alpha   90.00
_cell.angle_beta   90.00
_cell.angle_gamma   90.00
#
_symmetry.space_group_name_H-M   'P 1'
#
loop_
_entity.id
_entity.type
_entity.pdbx_description
1 polymer ?
#
loop_
_entity_poly.entity_id
_entity_poly.type
_entity_poly.pdbx_seq_one_letter_code
_entity_poly.pdbx_strand_id
1 'polypeptide(L)'
;MNEKFIFYILIVLTVITNLKYTVAGSIITKVFDIEDAYWTPEKMRDAIPLTTNESKNNKPNYRTKRDQLPVKESNITSYNPYVPYGKLFFHNTGDGKNYFCTASVIRTENGNIGLTAAHCIYNGNGSWSSNMVFCPGYENGQFPVAIPVKGGSVEVVDGHYYYDYGMIKFNYDQ
;
A
#
# COMPACT_ATOMS: atom_id res chain seq x y z
N MET A 1 -8.54 -48.52 28.17
CA MET A 1 -8.43 -47.53 27.07
C MET A 1 -7.12 -47.80 26.35
N ASN A 2 -7.14 -48.06 25.04
CA ASN A 2 -5.98 -48.56 24.29
C ASN A 2 -4.95 -47.45 24.10
N GLU A 3 -3.67 -47.68 24.42
CA GLU A 3 -2.61 -46.67 24.28
C GLU A 3 -2.49 -46.15 22.84
N LYS A 4 -2.77 -46.99 21.84
CA LYS A 4 -2.82 -46.59 20.43
C LYS A 4 -3.95 -45.58 20.15
N PHE A 5 -5.05 -45.66 20.90
CA PHE A 5 -6.19 -44.76 20.78
C PHE A 5 -5.89 -43.39 21.37
N ILE A 6 -5.18 -43.34 22.51
CA ILE A 6 -4.72 -42.09 23.12
C ILE A 6 -3.71 -41.39 22.20
N PHE A 7 -2.78 -42.13 21.61
CA PHE A 7 -1.80 -41.59 20.67
C PHE A 7 -2.46 -40.99 19.42
N TYR A 8 -3.49 -41.64 18.89
CA TYR A 8 -4.26 -41.14 17.75
C TYR A 8 -5.02 -39.86 18.10
N ILE A 9 -5.63 -39.79 19.29
CA ILE A 9 -6.30 -38.58 19.77
C ILE A 9 -5.30 -37.43 19.92
N LEU A 10 -4.11 -37.66 20.46
CA LEU A 10 -3.08 -36.62 20.61
C LEU A 10 -2.57 -36.11 19.26
N ILE A 11 -2.36 -36.99 18.28
CA ILE A 11 -2.00 -36.59 16.91
C ILE A 11 -3.13 -35.76 16.29
N VAL A 12 -4.38 -36.20 16.39
CA VAL A 12 -5.53 -35.48 15.84
C VAL A 12 -5.71 -34.13 16.52
N LEU A 13 -5.58 -34.02 17.85
CA LEU A 13 -5.64 -32.76 18.58
C LEU A 13 -4.48 -31.82 18.19
N THR A 14 -3.28 -32.36 17.98
CA THR A 14 -2.12 -31.58 17.51
C THR A 14 -2.35 -31.07 16.08
N VAL A 15 -2.89 -31.90 15.19
CA VAL A 15 -3.23 -31.49 13.82
C VAL A 15 -4.35 -30.44 13.84
N ILE A 16 -5.41 -30.61 14.63
CA ILE A 16 -6.53 -29.66 14.72
C ILE A 16 -6.08 -28.33 15.32
N THR A 17 -5.24 -28.34 16.35
CA THR A 17 -4.70 -27.11 16.95
C THR A 17 -3.79 -26.38 15.96
N ASN A 18 -2.93 -27.08 15.23
CA ASN A 18 -2.11 -26.49 14.17
C ASN A 18 -2.94 -26.01 12.96
N LEU A 19 -4.03 -26.71 12.61
CA LEU A 19 -4.90 -26.31 11.50
C LEU A 19 -5.60 -24.98 11.78
N LYS A 20 -5.98 -24.71 13.05
CA LYS A 20 -6.57 -23.41 13.45
C LYS A 20 -5.63 -22.22 13.24
N TYR A 21 -4.31 -22.43 13.27
CA TYR A 21 -3.33 -21.38 12.93
C TYR A 21 -3.17 -21.20 11.42
N THR A 22 -3.44 -22.24 10.62
CA THR A 22 -3.28 -22.22 9.15
C THR A 22 -4.49 -21.66 8.40
N VAL A 23 -5.68 -21.58 9.01
CA VAL A 23 -6.88 -20.99 8.38
C VAL A 23 -7.02 -19.48 8.57
N ALA A 24 -6.00 -18.82 9.14
CA ALA A 24 -5.87 -17.38 8.97
C ALA A 24 -5.54 -17.12 7.49
N GLY A 25 -6.57 -17.01 6.66
CA GLY A 25 -6.42 -16.69 5.24
C GLY A 25 -5.46 -15.52 5.08
N SER A 26 -4.64 -15.57 4.02
CA SER A 26 -3.71 -14.47 3.72
C SER A 26 -4.48 -13.15 3.76
N ILE A 27 -4.04 -12.24 4.65
CA ILE A 27 -4.60 -10.87 4.75
C ILE A 27 -4.58 -10.20 3.37
N ILE A 28 -3.65 -10.61 2.49
CA ILE A 28 -3.50 -10.13 1.12
C ILE A 28 -4.40 -10.94 0.18
N THR A 29 -5.38 -10.27 -0.41
CA THR A 29 -6.31 -10.85 -1.39
C THR A 29 -5.81 -10.69 -2.83
N LYS A 30 -4.88 -9.76 -3.08
CA LYS A 30 -4.28 -9.53 -4.40
C LYS A 30 -2.77 -9.36 -4.31
N VAL A 31 -2.03 -10.11 -5.12
CA VAL A 31 -0.60 -9.88 -5.39
C VAL A 31 -0.51 -8.92 -6.58
N PHE A 32 0.40 -7.94 -6.50
CA PHE A 32 0.61 -6.94 -7.54
C PHE A 32 1.85 -7.23 -8.35
N ASP A 33 1.76 -6.95 -9.65
CA ASP A 33 2.93 -6.84 -10.52
C ASP A 33 3.68 -5.55 -10.18
N ILE A 34 5.00 -5.68 -10.06
CA ILE A 34 5.92 -4.57 -9.82
C ILE A 34 6.89 -4.57 -10.99
N GLU A 35 6.79 -3.54 -11.82
CA GLU A 35 7.82 -3.28 -12.82
C GLU A 35 9.01 -2.56 -12.16
N ASP A 36 10.19 -3.14 -12.32
CA ASP A 36 11.43 -2.54 -11.83
C ASP A 36 11.63 -1.14 -12.44
N ALA A 37 12.01 -0.19 -11.58
CA ALA A 37 12.25 1.20 -11.95
C ALA A 37 11.06 1.91 -12.66
N TYR A 38 9.82 1.44 -12.46
CA TYR A 38 8.63 2.11 -13.03
C TYR A 38 8.56 3.59 -12.63
N TRP A 39 8.82 3.91 -11.36
CA TRP A 39 8.75 5.27 -10.84
C TRP A 39 10.05 6.04 -10.99
N THR A 40 10.03 7.04 -11.86
CA THR A 40 11.07 8.07 -11.95
C THR A 40 10.67 9.31 -11.13
N PRO A 41 11.63 10.18 -10.75
CA PRO A 41 11.32 11.45 -10.10
C PRO A 41 10.32 12.31 -10.89
N GLU A 42 10.42 12.27 -12.23
CA GLU A 42 9.47 12.94 -13.13
C GLU A 42 8.06 12.37 -13.01
N LYS A 43 7.89 11.04 -13.10
CA LYS A 43 6.58 10.41 -12.92
C LYS A 43 5.98 10.70 -11.54
N MET A 44 6.79 10.69 -10.48
CA MET A 44 6.33 11.03 -9.13
C MET A 44 5.92 12.51 -9.01
N ARG A 45 6.67 13.42 -9.64
CA ARG A 45 6.36 14.85 -9.66
C ARG A 45 5.04 15.11 -10.38
N ASP A 46 4.81 14.41 -11.48
CA ASP A 46 3.68 14.62 -12.39
C ASP A 46 2.44 13.78 -12.02
N ALA A 47 2.57 12.89 -11.04
CA ALA A 47 1.46 12.10 -10.50
C ALA A 47 0.32 12.99 -9.98
N ILE A 48 -0.90 12.55 -10.26
CA ILE A 48 -2.13 13.30 -9.97
C ILE A 48 -2.61 12.95 -8.55
N PRO A 49 -2.95 13.92 -7.69
CA PRO A 49 -3.57 13.62 -6.40
C PRO A 49 -4.92 12.94 -6.64
N LEU A 50 -5.12 11.72 -6.14
CA LEU A 50 -6.40 11.06 -6.20
C LEU A 50 -7.31 11.68 -5.13
N THR A 51 -8.19 12.58 -5.56
CA THR A 51 -9.18 13.25 -4.70
C THR A 51 -10.58 12.90 -5.21
N THR A 52 -11.52 12.69 -4.30
CA THR A 52 -12.93 12.47 -4.62
C THR A 52 -13.56 13.80 -5.09
N ASN A 53 -13.43 14.11 -6.38
CA ASN A 53 -14.33 14.98 -7.16
C ASN A 53 -14.72 16.40 -6.67
N GLU A 54 -13.82 17.23 -6.11
CA GLU A 54 -14.10 18.70 -5.96
C GLU A 54 -12.90 19.63 -6.29
N SER A 55 -12.23 19.39 -7.41
CA SER A 55 -11.22 20.35 -7.89
C SER A 55 -11.17 20.49 -9.41
N LYS A 56 -12.29 20.26 -10.10
CA LYS A 56 -12.39 20.67 -11.51
C LYS A 56 -12.40 22.20 -11.67
N ASN A 57 -12.81 22.94 -10.63
CA ASN A 57 -12.88 24.42 -10.66
C ASN A 57 -11.90 25.15 -9.74
N ASN A 58 -11.23 24.45 -8.82
CA ASN A 58 -10.17 25.01 -8.00
C ASN A 58 -9.02 24.02 -7.96
N LYS A 59 -8.38 23.73 -9.10
CA LYS A 59 -7.01 23.21 -9.05
C LYS A 59 -6.26 24.20 -8.15
N PRO A 60 -5.91 23.87 -6.89
CA PRO A 60 -4.95 24.73 -6.23
C PRO A 60 -3.75 24.69 -7.17
N ASN A 61 -3.26 25.85 -7.56
CA ASN A 61 -2.20 25.97 -8.54
C ASN A 61 -0.87 25.53 -7.89
N TYR A 62 -0.82 24.28 -7.45
CA TYR A 62 0.32 23.60 -6.84
C TYR A 62 1.47 23.49 -7.84
N ARG A 63 1.17 23.56 -9.15
CA ARG A 63 2.17 23.70 -10.23
C ARG A 63 2.93 25.02 -10.08
N THR A 64 2.24 26.17 -10.03
CA THR A 64 2.92 27.48 -9.89
C THR A 64 3.67 27.66 -8.57
N LYS A 65 3.30 26.94 -7.50
CA LYS A 65 4.05 27.01 -6.22
C LYS A 65 5.26 26.08 -6.19
N ARG A 66 5.27 24.96 -6.93
CA ARG A 66 6.44 24.06 -7.03
C ARG A 66 7.57 24.66 -7.86
N ASP A 67 7.26 25.36 -8.94
CA ASP A 67 8.27 25.99 -9.79
C ASP A 67 8.96 27.19 -9.10
N GLN A 68 8.39 27.67 -7.98
CA GLN A 68 8.92 28.76 -7.17
C GLN A 68 9.55 28.32 -5.84
N LEU A 69 9.39 27.06 -5.44
CA LEU A 69 10.11 26.54 -4.30
C LEU A 69 11.46 26.08 -4.80
N PRO A 70 12.58 26.67 -4.34
CA PRO A 70 13.87 26.04 -4.61
C PRO A 70 13.74 24.59 -4.15
N VAL A 71 14.10 23.65 -5.04
CA VAL A 71 14.48 22.31 -4.62
C VAL A 71 15.72 22.53 -3.75
N LYS A 72 15.48 22.93 -2.50
CA LYS A 72 16.53 23.04 -1.53
C LYS A 72 16.94 21.59 -1.36
N GLU A 73 18.18 21.29 -1.73
CA GLU A 73 18.89 20.15 -1.18
C GLU A 73 18.78 20.32 0.34
N SER A 74 17.74 19.76 0.92
CA SER A 74 17.73 19.50 2.33
C SER A 74 18.78 18.41 2.46
N ASN A 75 19.97 18.77 2.94
CA ASN A 75 20.81 17.82 3.62
C ASN A 75 19.91 17.18 4.68
N ILE A 76 19.31 16.01 4.41
CA ILE A 76 18.43 15.32 5.34
C ILE A 76 19.32 14.85 6.48
N THR A 77 19.65 15.75 7.39
CA THR A 77 20.37 15.46 8.63
C THR A 77 19.40 15.04 9.74
N SER A 78 18.09 15.04 9.46
CA SER A 78 17.03 14.63 10.37
C SER A 78 16.05 13.71 9.66
N TYR A 79 16.48 12.50 9.30
CA TYR A 79 15.56 11.38 9.08
C TYR A 79 14.82 11.16 10.40
N ASN A 80 13.51 11.46 10.42
CA ASN A 80 12.67 11.12 11.55
C ASN A 80 12.13 9.69 11.33
N PRO A 81 12.68 8.67 12.00
CA PRO A 81 12.23 7.28 11.84
C PRO A 81 10.80 7.06 12.35
N TYR A 82 10.19 8.06 12.99
CA TYR A 82 8.85 8.02 13.56
C TYR A 82 7.79 8.65 12.66
N VAL A 83 8.04 8.86 11.35
CA VAL A 83 7.01 9.31 10.41
C VAL A 83 6.36 8.08 9.78
N PRO A 84 5.23 7.56 10.32
CA PRO A 84 4.65 6.32 9.82
C PRO A 84 3.90 6.53 8.50
N TYR A 85 3.64 7.78 8.11
CA TYR A 85 2.87 8.12 6.93
C TYR A 85 3.73 8.61 5.76
N GLY A 86 3.17 8.60 4.56
CA GLY A 86 3.87 9.04 3.37
C GLY A 86 2.99 9.03 2.14
N LYS A 87 3.57 9.39 1.00
CA LYS A 87 2.86 9.26 -0.28
C LYS A 87 2.85 7.81 -0.74
N LEU A 88 1.69 7.39 -1.22
CA LEU A 88 1.52 6.12 -1.93
C LEU A 88 1.29 6.46 -3.39
N PHE A 89 2.28 6.21 -4.25
CA PHE A 89 2.16 6.36 -5.69
C PHE A 89 1.68 5.06 -6.31
N PHE A 90 0.84 5.15 -7.34
CA PHE A 90 0.33 3.98 -8.05
C PHE A 90 -0.09 4.32 -9.47
N HIS A 91 -0.06 3.30 -10.32
CA HIS A 91 -0.62 3.36 -11.66
C HIS A 91 -2.07 2.85 -11.62
N ASN A 92 -3.01 3.67 -12.09
CA ASN A 92 -4.40 3.26 -12.22
C ASN A 92 -4.60 2.58 -13.58
N THR A 93 -4.80 1.27 -13.56
CA THR A 93 -4.98 0.45 -14.77
C THR A 93 -6.27 0.78 -15.54
N GLY A 94 -7.26 1.38 -14.88
CA GLY A 94 -8.55 1.71 -15.51
C GLY A 94 -8.50 2.92 -16.45
N ASP A 95 -7.63 3.90 -16.18
CA ASP A 95 -7.47 5.11 -17.02
C ASP A 95 -6.04 5.35 -17.53
N GLY A 96 -5.11 4.47 -17.17
CA GLY A 96 -3.70 4.51 -17.60
C GLY A 96 -2.89 5.65 -17.00
N LYS A 97 -3.36 6.30 -15.93
CA LYS A 97 -2.68 7.46 -15.33
C LYS A 97 -2.01 7.12 -14.00
N ASN A 98 -1.04 7.96 -13.67
CA ASN A 98 -0.30 7.89 -12.42
C ASN A 98 -0.94 8.80 -11.38
N TYR A 99 -1.21 8.24 -10.22
CA TYR A 99 -1.83 8.93 -9.11
C TYR A 99 -0.99 8.80 -7.84
N PHE A 100 -1.34 9.61 -6.85
CA PHE A 100 -0.89 9.39 -5.48
C PHE A 100 -2.03 9.60 -4.47
N CYS A 101 -1.92 8.84 -3.38
CA CYS A 101 -2.70 8.92 -2.15
C CYS A 101 -1.75 9.12 -0.96
N THR A 102 -2.27 8.90 0.24
CA THR A 102 -1.50 8.69 1.47
C THR A 102 -1.65 7.25 1.95
N ALA A 103 -0.60 6.73 2.59
CA ALA A 103 -0.65 5.51 3.37
C ALA A 103 0.11 5.71 4.69
N SER A 104 -0.13 4.81 5.64
CA SER A 104 0.65 4.71 6.86
C SER A 104 1.08 3.28 7.12
N VAL A 105 2.27 3.08 7.66
CA VAL A 105 2.70 1.80 8.23
C VAL A 105 1.92 1.56 9.51
N ILE A 106 1.52 0.30 9.74
CA ILE A 106 0.94 -0.16 11.00
C ILE A 106 1.79 -1.27 11.59
N ARG A 107 1.78 -1.39 12.92
CA ARG A 107 2.50 -2.47 13.60
C ARG A 107 1.76 -3.79 13.44
N THR A 108 2.37 -4.72 12.74
CA THR A 108 1.93 -6.12 12.59
C THR A 108 3.08 -7.06 12.95
N GLU A 109 2.78 -8.32 13.25
CA GLU A 109 3.80 -9.32 13.61
C GLU A 109 4.87 -9.50 12.51
N ASN A 110 4.44 -9.45 11.25
CA ASN A 110 5.32 -9.51 10.08
C ASN A 110 5.98 -8.17 9.70
N GLY A 111 5.66 -7.07 10.41
CA GLY A 111 6.30 -5.76 10.26
C GLY A 111 6.16 -5.07 8.90
N ASN A 112 5.36 -5.59 7.96
CA ASN A 112 5.36 -5.15 6.56
C ASN A 112 3.99 -4.78 6.01
N ILE A 113 3.13 -4.25 6.87
CA ILE A 113 1.76 -3.90 6.51
C ILE A 113 1.53 -2.39 6.65
N GLY A 114 0.81 -1.83 5.68
CA GLY A 114 0.31 -0.47 5.70
C GLY A 114 -1.21 -0.40 5.55
N LEU A 115 -1.78 0.71 6.01
CA LEU A 115 -3.18 1.08 5.86
C LEU A 115 -3.32 2.23 4.87
N THR A 116 -4.33 2.17 4.01
CA THR A 116 -4.72 3.22 3.08
C THR A 116 -6.22 3.11 2.75
N ALA A 117 -6.71 3.95 1.85
CA ALA A 117 -8.09 3.88 1.37
C ALA A 117 -8.24 2.77 0.31
N ALA A 118 -9.41 2.15 0.24
CA ALA A 118 -9.70 1.11 -0.74
C ALA A 118 -9.52 1.66 -2.17
N HIS A 119 -9.99 2.88 -2.41
CA HIS A 119 -9.91 3.52 -3.72
C HIS A 119 -8.49 3.75 -4.26
N CYS A 120 -7.46 3.73 -3.39
CA CYS A 120 -6.07 3.84 -3.81
C CYS A 120 -5.52 2.49 -4.33
N ILE A 121 -6.12 1.39 -3.88
CA ILE A 121 -5.71 0.02 -4.20
C ILE A 121 -6.58 -0.57 -5.32
N TYR A 122 -7.89 -0.30 -5.28
CA TYR A 122 -8.89 -0.81 -6.20
C TYR A 122 -9.80 0.34 -6.64
N ASN A 123 -9.82 0.63 -7.93
CA ASN A 123 -10.66 1.69 -8.45
C ASN A 123 -12.15 1.28 -8.37
N GLY A 124 -13.05 2.26 -8.23
CA GLY A 124 -14.50 2.02 -8.13
C GLY A 124 -15.15 1.45 -9.39
N ASN A 125 -14.37 1.26 -10.46
CA ASN A 125 -14.79 0.73 -11.76
C ASN A 125 -14.31 -0.72 -11.98
N GLY A 126 -13.78 -1.37 -10.96
CA GLY A 126 -13.51 -2.80 -10.99
C GLY A 126 -12.05 -3.20 -11.25
N SER A 127 -11.10 -2.27 -11.34
CA SER A 127 -9.69 -2.53 -11.66
C SER A 127 -8.75 -2.26 -10.48
N TRP A 128 -7.75 -3.14 -10.31
CA TRP A 128 -6.70 -2.98 -9.32
C TRP A 128 -5.63 -1.99 -9.81
N SER A 129 -5.12 -1.17 -8.89
CA SER A 129 -3.90 -0.39 -9.10
C SER A 129 -2.69 -1.31 -9.29
N SER A 130 -1.69 -0.85 -10.03
CA SER A 130 -0.41 -1.54 -10.23
C SER A 130 0.77 -0.63 -9.92
N ASN A 131 1.99 -1.19 -9.94
CA ASN A 131 3.23 -0.44 -9.75
C ASN A 131 3.16 0.46 -8.51
N MET A 132 2.72 -0.07 -7.39
CA MET A 132 2.49 0.73 -6.18
C MET A 132 3.81 0.91 -5.40
N VAL A 133 4.12 2.14 -4.98
CA VAL A 133 5.30 2.45 -4.16
C VAL A 133 4.99 3.43 -3.04
N PHE A 134 5.46 3.14 -1.83
CA PHE A 134 5.29 3.96 -0.65
C PHE A 134 6.57 4.73 -0.33
N CYS A 135 6.43 6.04 -0.16
CA CYS A 135 7.52 6.97 0.16
C CYS A 135 7.23 7.61 1.54
N PRO A 136 7.69 7.01 2.65
CA PRO A 136 7.50 7.55 4.00
C PRO A 136 8.13 8.94 4.12
N GLY A 137 7.45 9.85 4.81
CA GLY A 137 7.96 11.22 5.02
C GLY A 137 8.18 12.03 3.74
N TYR A 138 7.51 11.68 2.64
CA TYR A 138 7.64 12.43 1.38
C TYR A 138 7.32 13.91 1.59
N GLU A 139 8.29 14.76 1.26
CA GLU A 139 8.16 16.22 1.32
C GLU A 139 8.87 16.84 0.12
N ASN A 140 8.12 17.57 -0.73
CA ASN A 140 8.66 18.32 -1.87
C ASN A 140 9.62 17.52 -2.79
N GLY A 141 9.34 16.24 -3.01
CA GLY A 141 10.17 15.38 -3.86
C GLY A 141 11.27 14.62 -3.11
N GLN A 142 11.48 14.94 -1.84
CA GLN A 142 12.45 14.28 -0.96
C GLN A 142 11.76 13.20 -0.14
N PHE A 143 12.42 12.05 -0.01
CA PHE A 143 12.00 10.93 0.83
C PHE A 143 13.22 10.01 1.04
N PRO A 144 13.30 9.30 2.17
CA PRO A 144 14.46 8.48 2.51
C PRO A 144 14.55 7.19 1.68
N VAL A 145 13.40 6.60 1.34
CA VAL A 145 13.33 5.35 0.58
C VAL A 145 12.00 5.25 -0.16
N ALA A 146 12.00 4.54 -1.28
CA ALA A 146 10.81 4.13 -2.01
C ALA A 146 10.61 2.62 -1.79
N ILE A 147 9.52 2.23 -1.13
CA ILE A 147 9.24 0.85 -0.75
C ILE A 147 8.15 0.28 -1.67
N PRO A 148 8.45 -0.72 -2.51
CA PRO A 148 7.42 -1.32 -3.36
C PRO A 148 6.33 -2.00 -2.54
N VAL A 149 5.12 -2.03 -3.09
CA VAL A 149 3.99 -2.75 -2.51
C VAL A 149 3.73 -4.00 -3.36
N LYS A 150 3.89 -5.19 -2.75
CA LYS A 150 3.74 -6.50 -3.43
C LYS A 150 2.35 -7.09 -3.36
N GLY A 151 1.45 -6.48 -2.59
CA GLY A 151 0.07 -6.92 -2.56
C GLY A 151 -0.81 -6.01 -1.73
N GLY A 152 -2.12 -6.26 -1.79
CA GLY A 152 -3.10 -5.50 -1.05
C GLY A 152 -4.35 -6.31 -0.75
N SER A 153 -5.22 -5.69 0.05
CA SER A 153 -6.47 -6.24 0.50
C SER A 153 -7.53 -5.15 0.52
N VAL A 154 -8.63 -5.43 -0.17
CA VAL A 154 -9.83 -4.61 -0.21
C VAL A 154 -11.01 -5.57 -0.18
N GLU A 155 -12.02 -5.23 0.60
CA GLU A 155 -13.31 -5.93 0.57
C GLU A 155 -14.09 -5.49 -0.67
N VAL A 156 -14.18 -6.37 -1.66
CA VAL A 156 -14.88 -6.12 -2.93
C VAL A 156 -16.11 -7.03 -3.03
N VAL A 157 -17.27 -6.43 -3.23
CA VAL A 157 -18.56 -7.11 -3.44
C VAL A 157 -19.12 -6.61 -4.77
N ASP A 158 -19.45 -7.53 -5.68
CA ASP A 158 -19.99 -7.22 -7.01
C ASP A 158 -19.17 -6.18 -7.81
N GLY A 159 -17.84 -6.21 -7.66
CA GLY A 159 -16.92 -5.31 -8.37
C GLY A 159 -16.78 -3.92 -7.74
N HIS A 160 -17.35 -3.70 -6.55
CA HIS A 160 -17.26 -2.44 -5.81
C HIS A 160 -16.71 -2.67 -4.40
N TYR A 161 -15.87 -1.76 -3.91
CA TYR A 161 -15.53 -1.76 -2.48
C TYR A 161 -16.68 -1.11 -1.69
N TYR A 162 -17.12 -1.76 -0.62
CA TYR A 162 -18.22 -1.23 0.19
C TYR A 162 -17.74 -0.22 1.23
N TYR A 163 -16.59 -0.53 1.85
CA TYR A 163 -15.92 0.37 2.79
C TYR A 163 -14.60 0.87 2.17
N ASP A 164 -14.32 2.16 2.34
CA ASP A 164 -13.14 2.80 1.74
C ASP A 164 -11.89 2.65 2.62
N TYR A 165 -11.59 1.42 3.04
CA TYR A 165 -10.34 1.08 3.70
C TYR A 165 -9.71 -0.14 3.03
N GLY A 166 -8.38 -0.20 3.09
CA GLY A 166 -7.65 -1.34 2.58
C GLY A 166 -6.25 -1.43 3.19
N MET A 167 -5.68 -2.62 3.06
CA MET A 167 -4.35 -2.93 3.55
C MET A 167 -3.39 -3.14 2.38
N ILE A 168 -2.15 -2.76 2.55
CA ILE A 168 -1.07 -2.99 1.58
C ILE A 168 0.07 -3.75 2.26
N LYS A 169 0.76 -4.60 1.49
CA LYS A 169 1.94 -5.33 1.93
C LYS A 169 3.19 -4.77 1.26
N PHE A 170 4.09 -4.24 2.08
CA PHE A 170 5.38 -3.75 1.65
C PHE A 170 6.30 -4.90 1.25
N ASN A 171 7.17 -4.64 0.27
CA ASN A 171 8.25 -5.53 -0.12
C ASN A 171 9.58 -4.95 0.38
N TYR A 172 10.11 -5.50 1.47
CA TYR A 172 11.41 -5.11 2.02
C TYR A 172 12.56 -6.02 1.57
N ASP A 173 12.27 -7.08 0.82
CA ASP A 173 13.24 -8.13 0.43
C ASP A 173 14.08 -7.69 -0.80
N GLN A 174 14.48 -6.41 -0.87
CA GLN A 174 15.31 -5.86 -1.95
C GLN A 174 16.81 -5.97 -1.63
#